data_AF-A0A927LPU6-F1
#
_entry.id   AF-A0A927LPU6-F1
#
_cell.length_a   1.000
_cell.length_b   1.000
_cell.length_c   1.000
_cell.angle_alpha   90.00
_cell.angle_beta   90.00
_cell.angle_gamma   90.00
#
_symmetry.space_group_name_H-M   'P 1'
#
loop_
_entity.id
_entity.type
_entity.pdbx_description
1 polymer ?
#
loop_
_entity_poly.entity_id
_entity_poly.type
_entity_poly.pdbx_seq_one_letter_code
_entity_poly.pdbx_strand_id
1 'polypeptide(L)'
;MEKALIHTVIRGIEKTLAASWRAVYEDKKVQLTQMFAEYGDRAYGVCIQEFMVPVLEQLKSEGYTTKAGFNRKDSMENWGPPEERERCIWYVLYDVNGTSIGTMVLQVYHSHRAFHLPRAPRLFALEVVERESIIAALSQATARVRWDRMEERLPLPAELQTAGDRWEYATEVALGGCLQNNEMEHSGWTLDEALSHWGRYGWELVNVMPSGGKVIAFFKRRQAV
;
A
#
# COMPACT_ATOMS: atom_id res chain seq x y z
N MET A 1 2.55 -1.01 28.66
CA MET A 1 1.12 -1.38 28.52
C MET A 1 0.46 -0.62 27.36
N GLU A 2 0.85 0.63 27.07
CA GLU A 2 0.37 1.42 25.92
C GLU A 2 0.68 0.84 24.53
N LYS A 3 1.87 0.26 24.33
CA LYS A 3 2.28 -0.34 23.04
C LYS A 3 1.28 -1.36 22.47
N ALA A 4 0.61 -2.13 23.34
CA ALA A 4 -0.36 -3.13 22.91
C ALA A 4 -1.73 -2.55 22.49
N LEU A 5 -2.04 -1.30 22.85
CA LEU A 5 -3.36 -0.71 22.64
C LEU A 5 -3.63 -0.49 21.16
N ILE A 6 -2.75 0.22 20.45
CA ILE A 6 -2.93 0.48 19.01
C ILE A 6 -3.08 -0.81 18.21
N HIS A 7 -2.26 -1.83 18.50
CA HIS A 7 -2.38 -3.13 17.84
C HIS A 7 -3.72 -3.83 18.12
N THR A 8 -4.30 -3.62 19.30
CA THR A 8 -5.62 -4.17 19.66
C THR A 8 -6.74 -3.44 18.93
N VAL A 9 -6.68 -2.10 18.88
CA VAL A 9 -7.61 -1.27 18.11
C VAL A 9 -7.61 -1.68 16.64
N ILE A 10 -6.43 -1.78 16.00
CA ILE A 10 -6.31 -2.19 14.59
C ILE A 10 -6.94 -3.55 14.34
N ARG A 11 -6.66 -4.56 15.17
CA ARG A 11 -7.27 -5.88 15.04
C ARG A 11 -8.80 -5.83 15.15
N GLY A 12 -9.35 -4.96 16.00
CA GLY A 12 -10.79 -4.78 16.18
C GLY A 12 -11.52 -4.24 14.94
N ILE A 13 -10.83 -3.44 14.12
CA ILE A 13 -11.42 -2.76 12.95
C ILE A 13 -11.08 -3.44 11.60
N GLU A 14 -10.17 -4.42 11.58
CA GLU A 14 -9.77 -5.14 10.36
C GLU A 14 -10.95 -5.78 9.63
N LYS A 15 -11.89 -6.36 10.37
CA LYS A 15 -13.11 -6.97 9.79
C LYS A 15 -13.99 -5.94 9.09
N THR A 16 -14.09 -4.73 9.65
CA THR A 16 -14.88 -3.64 9.08
C THR A 16 -14.24 -3.10 7.82
N LEU A 17 -12.90 -2.95 7.80
CA LEU A 17 -12.20 -2.64 6.56
C LEU A 17 -12.48 -3.73 5.51
N ALA A 18 -12.27 -5.00 5.86
CA ALA A 18 -12.42 -6.14 4.95
C ALA A 18 -13.82 -6.21 4.30
N ALA A 19 -14.86 -5.86 5.03
CA ALA A 19 -16.22 -5.77 4.49
C ALA A 19 -16.42 -4.51 3.64
N SER A 20 -15.97 -3.35 4.13
CA SER A 20 -16.26 -2.07 3.49
C SER A 20 -15.52 -1.86 2.17
N TRP A 21 -14.23 -2.22 2.10
CA TRP A 21 -13.47 -2.02 0.85
C TRP A 21 -14.05 -2.86 -0.28
N ARG A 22 -14.47 -4.10 0.01
CA ARG A 22 -15.02 -5.01 -1.00
C ARG A 22 -16.36 -4.49 -1.50
N ALA A 23 -17.26 -4.10 -0.60
CA ALA A 23 -18.55 -3.54 -0.96
C ALA A 23 -18.39 -2.31 -1.87
N VAL A 24 -17.54 -1.33 -1.47
CA VAL A 24 -17.30 -0.13 -2.28
C VAL A 24 -16.65 -0.48 -3.63
N TYR A 25 -15.66 -1.37 -3.64
CA TYR A 25 -14.96 -1.76 -4.87
C TYR A 25 -15.88 -2.45 -5.88
N GLU A 26 -16.78 -3.31 -5.41
CA GLU A 26 -17.73 -4.06 -6.24
C GLU A 26 -18.91 -3.18 -6.68
N ASP A 27 -19.57 -2.49 -5.75
CA ASP A 27 -20.77 -1.71 -6.01
C ASP A 27 -20.50 -0.52 -6.95
N LYS A 28 -19.31 0.07 -6.86
CA LYS A 28 -18.94 1.27 -7.62
C LYS A 28 -17.92 1.00 -8.71
N LYS A 29 -17.64 -0.26 -9.04
CA LYS A 29 -16.60 -0.63 -10.00
C LYS A 29 -16.70 0.12 -11.32
N VAL A 30 -17.91 0.18 -11.91
CA VAL A 30 -18.15 0.86 -13.20
C VAL A 30 -17.87 2.36 -13.09
N GLN A 31 -18.43 3.01 -12.07
CA GLN A 31 -18.25 4.44 -11.83
C GLN A 31 -16.79 4.80 -11.59
N LEU A 32 -16.09 4.03 -10.76
CA LEU A 32 -14.69 4.27 -10.42
C LEU A 32 -13.75 4.00 -11.61
N THR A 33 -14.08 3.01 -12.45
CA THR A 33 -13.35 2.74 -13.69
C THR A 33 -13.50 3.89 -14.69
N GLN A 34 -14.71 4.41 -14.86
CA GLN A 34 -14.94 5.60 -15.68
C GLN A 34 -14.20 6.82 -15.13
N MET A 35 -14.28 7.03 -13.81
CA MET A 35 -13.57 8.13 -13.15
C MET A 35 -12.05 8.01 -13.29
N PHE A 36 -11.50 6.80 -13.30
CA PHE A 36 -10.08 6.58 -13.57
C PHE A 36 -9.72 6.91 -15.02
N ALA A 37 -10.55 6.53 -15.99
CA ALA A 37 -10.33 6.89 -17.38
C ALA A 37 -10.34 8.41 -17.59
N GLU A 38 -11.17 9.15 -16.84
CA GLU A 38 -11.31 10.60 -16.96
C GLU A 38 -10.27 11.38 -16.12
N TYR A 39 -9.90 10.88 -14.94
CA TYR A 39 -9.16 11.64 -13.93
C TYR A 39 -7.97 10.89 -13.30
N GLY A 40 -7.65 9.69 -13.78
CA GLY A 40 -6.54 8.85 -13.30
C GLY A 40 -6.66 8.50 -11.82
N ASP A 41 -5.55 8.58 -11.09
CA ASP A 41 -5.42 8.14 -9.70
C ASP A 41 -6.38 8.79 -8.70
N ARG A 42 -7.03 9.90 -9.08
CA ARG A 42 -8.09 10.50 -8.26
C ARG A 42 -9.22 9.49 -7.96
N ALA A 43 -9.44 8.52 -8.84
CA ALA A 43 -10.39 7.45 -8.63
C ALA A 43 -10.14 6.65 -7.34
N TYR A 44 -8.87 6.35 -7.05
CA TYR A 44 -8.48 5.65 -5.82
C TYR A 44 -8.71 6.50 -4.59
N GLY A 45 -8.46 7.81 -4.66
CA GLY A 45 -8.71 8.73 -3.55
C GLY A 45 -10.19 8.71 -3.12
N VAL A 46 -11.11 8.72 -4.08
CA VAL A 46 -12.56 8.62 -3.80
C VAL A 46 -12.91 7.24 -3.23
N CYS A 47 -12.45 6.16 -3.87
CA CYS A 47 -12.68 4.80 -3.39
C CYS A 47 -12.22 4.63 -1.92
N ILE A 48 -11.01 5.09 -1.60
CA ILE A 48 -10.44 5.05 -0.25
C ILE A 48 -11.25 5.88 0.73
N GLN A 49 -11.64 7.09 0.36
CA GLN A 49 -12.46 7.94 1.23
C GLN A 49 -13.77 7.24 1.60
N GLU A 50 -14.41 6.58 0.64
CA GLU A 50 -15.69 5.93 0.88
C GLU A 50 -15.56 4.66 1.73
N PHE A 51 -14.63 3.74 1.42
CA PHE A 51 -14.51 2.52 2.22
C PHE A 51 -13.92 2.75 3.61
N MET A 52 -13.27 3.90 3.84
CA MET A 52 -12.80 4.26 5.16
C MET A 52 -13.91 4.84 6.05
N VAL A 53 -15.06 5.25 5.51
CA VAL A 53 -16.16 5.81 6.33
C VAL A 53 -16.56 4.84 7.45
N PRO A 54 -16.91 3.56 7.19
CA PRO A 54 -17.31 2.64 8.27
C PRO A 54 -16.19 2.36 9.27
N VAL A 55 -14.93 2.36 8.81
CA VAL A 55 -13.75 2.17 9.69
C VAL A 55 -13.63 3.34 10.66
N LEU A 56 -13.76 4.57 10.17
CA LEU A 56 -13.68 5.78 10.98
C LEU A 56 -14.88 5.91 11.94
N GLU A 57 -16.07 5.48 11.51
CA GLU A 57 -17.26 5.43 12.36
C GLU A 57 -17.12 4.43 13.51
N GLN A 58 -16.56 3.24 13.26
CA GLN A 58 -16.28 2.27 14.32
C GLN A 58 -15.22 2.81 15.30
N LEU A 59 -14.12 3.40 14.80
CA LEU A 59 -13.11 4.01 15.67
C LEU A 59 -13.74 5.06 16.60
N LYS A 60 -14.63 5.90 16.06
CA LYS A 60 -15.35 6.92 16.82
C LYS A 60 -16.27 6.32 17.88
N SER A 61 -16.99 5.24 17.57
CA SER A 61 -17.88 4.58 18.53
C SER A 61 -17.11 3.88 19.66
N GLU A 62 -15.87 3.48 19.40
CA GLU A 62 -14.95 2.90 20.39
C GLU A 62 -14.18 3.97 21.20
N GLY A 63 -14.45 5.26 20.98
CA GLY A 63 -13.83 6.37 21.73
C GLY A 63 -12.49 6.86 21.17
N TYR A 64 -12.13 6.47 19.94
CA TYR A 64 -10.94 6.95 19.26
C TYR A 64 -11.26 8.01 18.22
N THR A 65 -10.35 8.96 18.06
CA THR A 65 -10.48 10.01 17.04
C THR A 65 -9.22 10.10 16.18
N THR A 66 -9.40 10.55 14.94
CA THR A 66 -8.33 10.84 14.00
C THR A 66 -8.79 11.94 13.06
N LYS A 67 -7.84 12.57 12.36
CA LYS A 67 -8.15 13.44 11.24
C LYS A 67 -8.88 12.65 10.14
N ALA A 68 -10.03 13.17 9.72
CA ALA A 68 -10.86 12.54 8.70
C ALA A 68 -10.32 12.73 7.28
N GLY A 69 -10.70 11.80 6.40
CA GLY A 69 -10.47 11.88 4.96
C GLY A 69 -9.08 11.41 4.51
N PHE A 70 -8.93 11.26 3.19
CA PHE A 70 -7.65 10.96 2.56
C PHE A 70 -6.87 12.25 2.30
N ASN A 71 -5.66 12.36 2.86
CA ASN A 71 -4.74 13.45 2.59
C ASN A 71 -3.43 12.90 1.98
N ARG A 72 -3.12 13.30 0.75
CA ARG A 72 -1.89 12.86 0.07
C ARG A 72 -0.62 13.23 0.84
N LYS A 73 -0.63 14.33 1.60
CA LYS A 73 0.51 14.70 2.46
C LYS A 73 0.72 13.71 3.60
N ASP A 74 -0.33 13.00 4.02
CA ASP A 74 -0.30 12.00 5.08
C ASP A 74 -0.23 10.58 4.46
N SER A 75 0.53 10.46 3.36
CA SER A 75 0.76 9.19 2.67
C SER A 75 2.13 9.15 1.98
N MET A 76 2.62 7.94 1.73
CA MET A 76 3.83 7.65 0.96
C MET A 76 3.50 6.59 -0.09
N GLU A 77 3.97 6.80 -1.31
CA GLU A 77 3.90 5.79 -2.37
C GLU A 77 5.25 5.11 -2.49
N ASN A 78 5.25 3.79 -2.45
CA ASN A 78 6.43 2.94 -2.50
C ASN A 78 6.24 1.88 -3.58
N TRP A 79 7.38 1.34 -4.04
CA TRP A 79 7.56 0.01 -4.63
C TRP A 79 6.68 -0.44 -5.80
N GLY A 80 7.24 -1.36 -6.58
CA GLY A 80 6.52 -2.30 -7.42
C GLY A 80 6.42 -1.83 -8.87
N PRO A 81 5.77 -2.61 -9.75
CA PRO A 81 5.53 -2.29 -11.15
C PRO A 81 4.30 -1.37 -11.32
N PRO A 82 4.08 -0.74 -12.50
CA PRO A 82 2.99 0.21 -12.70
C PRO A 82 1.60 -0.37 -12.39
N GLU A 83 1.45 -1.68 -12.43
CA GLU A 83 0.21 -2.38 -12.10
C GLU A 83 -0.04 -2.57 -10.59
N GLU A 84 1.01 -2.43 -9.79
CA GLU A 84 0.98 -2.76 -8.37
C GLU A 84 1.91 -1.82 -7.61
N ARG A 85 1.51 -0.53 -7.54
CA ARG A 85 2.12 0.45 -6.66
C ARG A 85 1.53 0.37 -5.27
N GLU A 86 2.39 0.36 -4.27
CA GLU A 86 1.98 0.42 -2.87
C GLU A 86 1.80 1.89 -2.43
N ARG A 87 0.74 2.16 -1.70
CA ARG A 87 0.57 3.41 -0.96
C ARG A 87 0.25 3.11 0.50
N CYS A 88 1.04 3.69 1.40
CA CYS A 88 0.76 3.72 2.83
C CYS A 88 0.20 5.08 3.21
N ILE A 89 -0.95 5.08 3.86
CA ILE A 89 -1.69 6.28 4.31
C ILE A 89 -1.81 6.17 5.81
N TRP A 90 -1.44 7.21 6.54
CA TRP A 90 -1.41 7.15 8.00
C TRP A 90 -2.43 8.07 8.67
N TYR A 91 -2.91 7.59 9.82
CA TYR A 91 -3.92 8.23 10.66
C TYR A 91 -3.44 8.13 12.12
N VAL A 92 -3.05 9.26 12.70
CA VAL A 92 -2.69 9.30 14.13
C VAL A 92 -3.98 9.18 14.95
N LEU A 93 -4.03 8.18 15.83
CA LEU A 93 -5.21 7.92 16.66
C LEU A 93 -5.04 8.56 18.03
N TYR A 94 -6.11 9.17 18.54
CA TYR A 94 -6.19 9.78 19.86
C TYR A 94 -7.32 9.15 20.67
N ASP A 95 -7.10 8.98 21.96
CA ASP A 95 -8.14 8.53 22.90
C ASP A 95 -9.11 9.66 23.28
N VAL A 96 -10.07 9.36 24.16
CA VAL A 96 -11.06 10.32 24.67
C VAL A 96 -10.45 11.49 25.45
N ASN A 97 -9.22 11.35 25.95
CA ASN A 97 -8.50 12.40 26.67
C ASN A 97 -7.64 13.25 25.72
N GLY A 98 -7.63 12.96 24.42
CA GLY A 98 -6.76 13.59 23.43
C GLY A 98 -5.32 13.08 23.46
N THR A 99 -5.05 11.98 24.15
CA THR A 99 -3.72 11.34 24.18
C THR A 99 -3.55 10.47 22.95
N SER A 100 -2.46 10.66 22.21
CA SER A 100 -2.17 9.83 21.04
C SER A 100 -1.81 8.40 21.45
N ILE A 101 -2.47 7.41 20.86
CA ILE A 101 -2.24 5.99 21.18
C ILE A 101 -1.34 5.28 20.16
N GLY A 102 -0.99 5.96 19.07
CA GLY A 102 -0.17 5.43 17.97
C GLY A 102 -0.71 5.85 16.61
N THR A 103 -0.20 5.22 15.56
CA THR A 103 -0.58 5.50 14.17
C THR A 103 -1.18 4.26 13.52
N MET A 104 -2.39 4.41 12.98
CA MET A 104 -2.99 3.46 12.06
C MET A 104 -2.47 3.72 10.65
N VAL A 105 -1.99 2.68 9.97
CA VAL A 105 -1.59 2.75 8.56
C VAL A 105 -2.52 1.91 7.71
N LEU A 106 -3.16 2.55 6.74
CA LEU A 106 -3.83 1.90 5.63
C LEU A 106 -2.82 1.67 4.50
N GLN A 107 -2.61 0.41 4.16
CA GLN A 107 -1.82 0.02 3.00
C GLN A 107 -2.75 -0.40 1.88
N VAL A 108 -2.56 0.22 0.72
CA VAL A 108 -3.33 -0.05 -0.50
C VAL A 108 -2.36 -0.33 -1.62
N TYR A 109 -2.63 -1.37 -2.40
CA TYR A 109 -1.96 -1.59 -3.68
C TYR A 109 -2.90 -1.19 -4.80
N HIS A 110 -2.37 -0.50 -5.81
CA HIS A 110 -3.18 0.04 -6.90
C HIS A 110 -2.40 0.06 -8.22
N SER A 111 -3.14 -0.02 -9.33
CA SER A 111 -2.58 0.08 -10.68
C SER A 111 -2.65 1.51 -11.21
N HIS A 112 -1.55 2.00 -11.76
CA HIS A 112 -1.46 3.25 -12.53
C HIS A 112 -1.93 3.07 -13.98
N ARG A 113 -2.27 1.84 -14.39
CA ARG A 113 -2.64 1.50 -15.77
C ARG A 113 -4.14 1.31 -15.98
N ALA A 114 -4.84 0.87 -14.94
CA ALA A 114 -6.28 0.64 -14.95
C ALA A 114 -6.82 0.80 -13.52
N PHE A 115 -8.12 1.05 -13.35
CA PHE A 115 -8.73 1.03 -12.02
C PHE A 115 -8.79 -0.40 -11.46
N HIS A 116 -7.76 -0.77 -10.71
CA HIS A 116 -7.59 -2.11 -10.17
C HIS A 116 -6.84 -2.08 -8.84
N LEU A 117 -7.41 -2.77 -7.84
CA LEU A 117 -6.75 -3.07 -6.59
C LEU A 117 -6.20 -4.51 -6.68
N PRO A 118 -4.89 -4.73 -6.92
CA PRO A 118 -4.33 -6.07 -7.05
C PRO A 118 -4.32 -6.88 -5.75
N ARG A 119 -4.41 -6.20 -4.61
CA ARG A 119 -4.47 -6.81 -3.28
C ARG A 119 -5.57 -6.15 -2.45
N ALA A 120 -6.17 -6.90 -1.55
CA ALA A 120 -7.07 -6.33 -0.56
C ALA A 120 -6.32 -5.28 0.30
N PRO A 121 -6.90 -4.08 0.53
CA PRO A 121 -6.36 -3.12 1.48
C PRO A 121 -6.21 -3.73 2.88
N ARG A 122 -5.18 -3.31 3.61
CA ARG A 122 -4.96 -3.78 4.98
C ARG A 122 -4.59 -2.65 5.94
N LEU A 123 -4.83 -2.90 7.23
CA LEU A 123 -4.38 -2.03 8.30
C LEU A 123 -3.21 -2.66 9.05
N PHE A 124 -2.29 -1.82 9.49
CA PHE A 124 -1.31 -2.17 10.51
C PHE A 124 -1.03 -0.97 11.42
N ALA A 125 -0.39 -1.24 12.56
CA ALA A 125 -0.08 -0.23 13.56
C ALA A 125 1.40 0.16 13.52
N LEU A 126 1.67 1.43 13.77
CA LEU A 126 2.97 1.95 14.19
C LEU A 126 2.83 2.59 15.57
N GLU A 127 3.84 2.43 16.42
CA GLU A 127 3.86 3.01 17.76
C GLU A 127 4.27 4.50 17.79
N VAL A 128 4.74 5.02 16.65
CA VAL A 128 5.20 6.42 16.49
C VAL A 128 4.07 7.31 15.97
N VAL A 129 4.11 8.60 16.29
CA VAL A 129 3.04 9.57 15.95
C VAL A 129 3.55 10.79 15.20
N GLU A 130 4.85 11.07 15.28
CA GLU A 130 5.51 12.16 14.60
C GLU A 130 5.71 11.82 13.12
N ARG A 131 5.41 12.78 12.24
CA ARG A 131 5.48 12.62 10.79
C ARG A 131 6.80 12.00 10.31
N GLU A 132 7.93 12.53 10.76
CA GLU A 132 9.25 12.06 10.32
C GLU A 132 9.55 10.64 10.82
N SER A 133 9.11 10.32 12.04
CA SER A 133 9.20 8.96 12.60
C SER A 133 8.34 7.97 11.81
N ILE A 134 7.12 8.36 11.42
CA ILE A 134 6.23 7.55 10.57
C ILE A 134 6.87 7.32 9.20
N ILE A 135 7.40 8.38 8.57
CA ILE A 135 8.10 8.30 7.27
C ILE A 135 9.31 7.36 7.36
N ALA A 136 10.12 7.50 8.41
CA ALA A 136 11.29 6.65 8.63
C ALA A 136 10.88 5.18 8.82
N ALA A 137 9.83 4.91 9.59
CA ALA A 137 9.30 3.56 9.79
C ALA A 137 8.78 2.96 8.46
N LEU A 138 7.98 3.71 7.69
CA LEU A 138 7.41 3.24 6.41
C LEU A 138 8.46 3.10 5.29
N SER A 139 9.59 3.79 5.40
CA SER A 139 10.72 3.62 4.48
C SER A 139 11.39 2.25 4.64
N GLN A 140 11.22 1.60 5.79
CA GLN A 140 11.72 0.25 6.04
C GLN A 140 10.75 -0.79 5.51
N ALA A 141 11.25 -1.65 4.61
CA ALA A 141 10.54 -2.79 4.05
C ALA A 141 9.82 -3.63 5.11
N THR A 142 10.52 -3.95 6.19
CA THR A 142 10.05 -4.85 7.25
C THR A 142 8.89 -4.30 8.07
N ALA A 143 8.67 -2.97 8.06
CA ALA A 143 7.49 -2.39 8.70
C ALA A 143 6.22 -2.63 7.87
N ARG A 144 6.37 -2.81 6.55
CA ARG A 144 5.25 -2.92 5.60
C ARG A 144 5.00 -4.34 5.14
N VAL A 145 6.05 -5.14 4.94
CA VAL A 145 5.95 -6.54 4.48
C VAL A 145 5.61 -7.45 5.65
N ARG A 146 4.47 -8.14 5.56
CA ARG A 146 3.93 -9.01 6.61
C ARG A 146 3.72 -10.43 6.07
N TRP A 147 4.77 -11.24 6.13
CA TRP A 147 4.77 -12.64 5.69
C TRP A 147 3.87 -13.53 6.56
N ASP A 148 3.56 -13.08 7.78
CA ASP A 148 2.72 -13.76 8.75
C ASP A 148 1.21 -13.65 8.45
N ARG A 149 0.83 -12.87 7.44
CA ARG A 149 -0.58 -12.61 7.09
C ARG A 149 -0.91 -13.16 5.71
N MET A 150 -2.05 -13.85 5.63
CA MET A 150 -2.59 -14.30 4.35
C MET A 150 -2.95 -13.09 3.50
N GLU A 151 -2.45 -13.08 2.28
CA GLU A 151 -2.70 -12.01 1.32
C GLU A 151 -3.83 -12.40 0.37
N GLU A 152 -4.90 -11.62 0.39
CA GLU A 152 -5.95 -11.74 -0.62
C GLU A 152 -5.58 -10.92 -1.84
N ARG A 153 -5.63 -11.56 -3.01
CA ARG A 153 -5.35 -10.94 -4.30
C ARG A 153 -6.53 -11.03 -5.23
N LEU A 154 -6.75 -9.96 -5.97
CA LEU A 154 -7.75 -9.93 -7.01
C LEU A 154 -7.17 -10.46 -8.33
N PRO A 155 -7.98 -11.14 -9.16
CA PRO A 155 -7.55 -11.61 -10.47
C PRO A 155 -7.02 -10.45 -11.33
N LEU A 156 -5.93 -10.72 -12.06
CA LEU A 156 -5.33 -9.77 -12.98
C LEU A 156 -6.30 -9.45 -14.13
N PRO A 157 -6.66 -8.18 -14.38
CA PRO A 157 -7.43 -7.78 -15.56
C PRO A 157 -6.74 -8.19 -16.86
N ALA A 158 -7.52 -8.58 -17.86
CA ALA A 158 -6.99 -9.01 -19.17
C ALA A 158 -6.12 -7.93 -19.82
N GLU A 159 -6.50 -6.66 -19.69
CA GLU A 159 -5.79 -5.47 -20.20
C GLU A 159 -4.38 -5.28 -19.59
N LEU A 160 -4.07 -5.95 -18.48
CA LEU A 160 -2.76 -5.90 -17.83
C LEU A 160 -1.87 -7.10 -18.20
N GLN A 161 -2.36 -8.01 -19.05
CA GLN A 161 -1.59 -9.19 -19.50
C GLN A 161 -0.62 -8.83 -20.63
N THR A 162 0.61 -9.36 -20.55
CA THR A 162 1.69 -9.05 -21.48
C THR A 162 1.66 -9.96 -22.70
N ALA A 163 1.48 -9.40 -23.90
CA ALA A 163 1.51 -10.19 -25.15
C ALA A 163 1.94 -9.37 -26.40
N GLY A 164 2.42 -8.13 -26.23
CA GLY A 164 2.74 -7.23 -27.32
C GLY A 164 4.16 -7.40 -27.89
N ASP A 165 4.37 -6.89 -29.09
CA ASP A 165 5.67 -7.01 -29.80
C ASP A 165 6.71 -5.98 -29.36
N ARG A 166 6.30 -4.91 -28.67
CA ARG A 166 7.19 -3.82 -28.22
C ARG A 166 7.72 -4.07 -26.82
N TRP A 167 8.92 -3.55 -26.55
CA TRP A 167 9.48 -3.51 -25.20
C TRP A 167 9.07 -2.24 -24.48
N GLU A 168 8.77 -2.38 -23.20
CA GLU A 168 8.67 -1.26 -22.25
C GLU A 168 9.65 -1.45 -21.10
N TYR A 169 10.03 -0.33 -20.47
CA TYR A 169 11.04 -0.26 -19.44
C TYR A 169 10.51 0.49 -18.22
N ALA A 170 10.97 0.09 -17.04
CA ALA A 170 10.63 0.73 -15.78
C ALA A 170 11.82 0.74 -14.83
N THR A 171 11.73 1.59 -13.81
CA THR A 171 12.77 1.72 -12.78
C THR A 171 12.16 1.58 -11.39
N GLU A 172 12.95 1.03 -10.49
CA GLU A 172 12.66 0.91 -9.06
C GLU A 172 13.80 1.54 -8.28
N VAL A 173 13.48 2.45 -7.36
CA VAL A 173 14.48 3.24 -6.60
C VAL A 173 14.45 2.95 -5.10
N ALA A 174 13.50 2.12 -4.65
CA ALA A 174 13.27 1.83 -3.24
C ALA A 174 13.60 0.37 -2.86
N LEU A 175 14.17 -0.43 -3.78
CA LEU A 175 14.75 -1.75 -3.46
C LEU A 175 15.86 -1.67 -2.40
N GLY A 176 16.61 -0.57 -2.38
CA GLY A 176 17.63 -0.34 -1.35
C GLY A 176 17.07 -0.43 0.07
N GLY A 177 15.79 -0.08 0.28
CA GLY A 177 15.12 -0.21 1.58
C GLY A 177 14.89 -1.65 2.05
N CYS A 178 14.97 -2.65 1.15
CA CYS A 178 14.95 -4.07 1.53
C CYS A 178 16.30 -4.52 2.11
N LEU A 179 17.38 -3.80 1.80
CA LEU A 179 18.76 -4.18 2.12
C LEU A 179 19.32 -3.48 3.37
N GLN A 180 18.53 -2.61 4.02
CA GLN A 180 19.01 -1.75 5.11
C GLN A 180 19.05 -2.43 6.50
N ASN A 181 18.44 -3.61 6.66
CA ASN A 181 18.48 -4.34 7.94
C ASN A 181 19.72 -5.23 8.05
N ASN A 182 20.42 -5.15 9.18
CA ASN A 182 21.59 -5.97 9.51
C ASN A 182 21.26 -7.47 9.70
N GLU A 183 19.98 -7.85 9.68
CA GLU A 183 19.54 -9.24 9.73
C GLU A 183 19.36 -9.76 8.29
N MET A 184 20.38 -10.46 7.81
CA MET A 184 20.44 -11.00 6.43
C MET A 184 19.19 -11.79 6.04
N GLU A 185 18.57 -12.54 6.96
CA GLU A 185 17.38 -13.35 6.68
C GLU A 185 16.14 -12.50 6.32
N HIS A 186 15.86 -11.45 7.09
CA HIS A 186 14.75 -10.52 6.82
C HIS A 186 14.98 -9.70 5.54
N SER A 187 16.24 -9.38 5.23
CA SER A 187 16.60 -8.69 3.98
C SER A 187 16.33 -9.56 2.74
N GLY A 188 16.57 -10.88 2.83
CA GLY A 188 16.29 -11.83 1.76
C GLY A 188 14.81 -11.92 1.42
N TRP A 189 13.94 -12.07 2.42
CA TRP A 189 12.50 -12.18 2.19
C TRP A 189 11.86 -10.89 1.70
N THR A 190 12.28 -9.74 2.22
CA THR A 190 11.76 -8.45 1.75
C THR A 190 12.19 -8.14 0.33
N LEU A 191 13.41 -8.53 -0.05
CA LEU A 191 13.88 -8.42 -1.42
C LEU A 191 13.14 -9.38 -2.36
N ASP A 192 12.93 -10.63 -1.95
CA ASP A 192 12.17 -11.61 -2.71
C ASP A 192 10.72 -11.13 -2.94
N GLU A 193 10.05 -10.64 -1.89
CA GLU A 193 8.73 -10.05 -2.01
C GLU A 193 8.74 -8.88 -2.99
N ALA A 194 9.67 -7.92 -2.81
CA ALA A 194 9.83 -6.75 -3.66
C ALA A 194 10.00 -7.14 -5.15
N LEU A 195 10.86 -8.11 -5.46
CA LEU A 195 11.10 -8.58 -6.82
C LEU A 195 9.95 -9.43 -7.38
N SER A 196 9.25 -10.18 -6.52
CA SER A 196 8.10 -11.00 -6.93
C SER A 196 6.95 -10.16 -7.49
N HIS A 197 6.79 -8.92 -7.00
CA HIS A 197 5.84 -7.96 -7.58
C HIS A 197 6.16 -7.72 -9.05
N TRP A 198 7.42 -7.48 -9.40
CA TRP A 198 7.82 -7.21 -10.78
C TRP A 198 7.59 -8.43 -11.67
N GLY A 199 8.12 -9.59 -11.25
CA GLY A 199 8.02 -10.83 -12.01
C GLY A 199 6.58 -11.26 -12.31
N ARG A 200 5.64 -11.01 -11.39
CA ARG A 200 4.21 -11.32 -11.56
C ARG A 200 3.58 -10.66 -12.79
N TYR A 201 4.05 -9.47 -13.17
CA TYR A 201 3.54 -8.74 -14.33
C TYR A 201 4.49 -8.84 -15.54
N GLY A 202 5.31 -9.90 -15.58
CA GLY A 202 6.23 -10.20 -16.67
C GLY A 202 7.46 -9.30 -16.73
N TRP A 203 7.72 -8.49 -15.69
CA TRP A 203 8.92 -7.66 -15.63
C TRP A 203 10.16 -8.49 -15.32
N GLU A 204 11.15 -8.36 -16.18
CA GLU A 204 12.47 -8.97 -16.05
C GLU A 204 13.46 -7.94 -15.52
N LEU A 205 14.20 -8.31 -14.47
CA LEU A 205 15.29 -7.49 -13.96
C LEU A 205 16.42 -7.45 -15.00
N VAL A 206 16.80 -6.26 -15.43
CA VAL A 206 17.85 -6.03 -16.43
C VAL A 206 19.18 -5.68 -15.78
N ASN A 207 19.14 -4.76 -14.82
CA ASN A 207 20.35 -4.25 -14.16
C ASN A 207 20.02 -3.65 -12.79
N VAL A 208 20.99 -3.64 -11.89
CA VAL A 208 20.93 -2.95 -10.61
C VAL A 208 22.19 -2.12 -10.46
N MET A 209 22.06 -0.82 -10.19
CA MET A 209 23.22 0.05 -10.02
C MET A 209 23.02 1.05 -8.87
N PRO A 210 24.09 1.40 -8.13
CA PRO A 210 24.05 2.50 -7.18
C PRO A 210 24.05 3.85 -7.91
N SER A 211 23.24 4.79 -7.46
CA SER A 211 23.23 6.18 -7.95
C SER A 211 22.71 7.13 -6.88
N GLY A 212 23.47 8.18 -6.55
CA GLY A 212 23.06 9.21 -5.59
C GLY A 212 22.71 8.69 -4.19
N GLY A 213 23.44 7.67 -3.70
CA GLY A 213 23.16 7.03 -2.40
C GLY A 213 21.92 6.12 -2.40
N LYS A 214 21.33 5.85 -3.55
CA LYS A 214 20.20 4.93 -3.73
C LYS A 214 20.60 3.75 -4.61
N VAL A 215 19.85 2.67 -4.49
CA VAL A 215 19.92 1.53 -5.42
C VAL A 215 18.81 1.70 -6.44
N ILE A 216 19.18 1.72 -7.72
CA ILE A 216 18.23 1.78 -8.84
C ILE A 216 18.26 0.43 -9.55
N ALA A 217 17.11 -0.22 -9.66
CA ALA A 217 16.93 -1.38 -10.52
C ALA A 217 16.15 -0.99 -11.78
N PHE A 218 16.56 -1.60 -12.90
CA PHE A 218 15.96 -1.42 -14.21
C PHE A 218 15.27 -2.70 -14.60
N PHE A 219 14.02 -2.57 -15.06
CA PHE A 219 13.21 -3.68 -15.51
C PHE A 219 12.78 -3.46 -16.96
N LYS A 220 12.53 -4.56 -17.67
CA LYS A 220 11.91 -4.55 -18.99
C LYS A 220 10.83 -5.61 -19.07
N ARG A 221 9.89 -5.44 -20.00
CA ARG A 221 8.99 -6.52 -20.43
C ARG A 221 8.42 -6.26 -21.80
N ARG A 222 7.73 -7.26 -22.35
CA ARG A 222 6.84 -7.07 -23.50
C ARG A 222 5.62 -6.27 -23.09
N GLN A 223 5.25 -5.30 -23.90
CA GLN A 223 4.12 -4.40 -23.63
C GLN A 223 2.82 -5.21 -23.47
N ALA A 224 1.96 -4.82 -22.53
CA ALA A 224 0.61 -5.38 -22.47
C ALA A 224 -0.21 -4.94 -23.71
N VAL A 225 -1.06 -5.86 -24.20
CA VAL A 225 -1.92 -5.65 -25.38
C VAL A 225 -3.22 -4.99 -24.96
#